data_AF-G2PXZ0-F1
#
_entry.id   AF-G2PXZ0-F1
#
_cell.length_a   1.000
_cell.length_b   1.000
_cell.length_c   1.000
_cell.angle_alpha   90.00
_cell.angle_beta   90.00
_cell.angle_gamma   90.00
#
_symmetry.space_group_name_H-M   'P 1'
#
loop_
_entity.id
_entity.type
_entity.pdbx_description
1 polymer ?
#
loop_
_entity_poly.entity_id
_entity_poly.type
_entity_poly.pdbx_seq_one_letter_code
_entity_poly.pdbx_strand_id
1 'polypeptide(L)'
;MKALSQNNWLFEEATRLAQEYGFKCYEIHPNLVRIRSICDEWLIEYVQGSKKPFYLHHYKDNPHLQRKFYDLPFLFKSLFQHDRFVLNGRTTVPIKKISA
;
A
#
# COMPACT_ATOMS: atom_id res chain seq x y z
N MET A 1 -33.42 -0.73 3.73
CA MET A 1 -32.62 -1.88 4.20
C MET A 1 -31.17 -1.67 3.82
N LYS A 2 -30.29 -1.26 4.76
CA LYS A 2 -28.83 -1.33 4.57
C LYS A 2 -28.36 -2.54 5.36
N ALA A 3 -27.99 -3.61 4.66
CA ALA A 3 -27.16 -4.64 5.28
C ALA A 3 -25.83 -3.95 5.65
N LEU A 4 -25.65 -3.65 6.93
CA LEU A 4 -24.32 -3.39 7.49
C LEU A 4 -23.54 -4.69 7.28
N SER A 5 -22.77 -4.73 6.20
CA SER A 5 -22.02 -5.91 5.80
C SER A 5 -20.98 -6.22 6.86
N GLN A 6 -20.92 -7.49 7.23
CA GLN A 6 -19.97 -8.08 8.15
C GLN A 6 -18.52 -7.66 7.82
N ASN A 7 -17.80 -7.23 8.86
CA ASN A 7 -16.34 -7.07 9.00
C ASN A 7 -15.63 -6.05 8.09
N ASN A 8 -15.55 -4.78 8.55
CA ASN A 8 -14.61 -3.77 8.03
C ASN A 8 -13.18 -3.93 8.59
N TRP A 9 -12.83 -5.15 9.00
CA TRP A 9 -11.60 -5.46 9.74
C TRP A 9 -10.34 -5.05 8.96
N LEU A 10 -10.36 -5.21 7.63
CA LEU A 10 -9.23 -4.89 6.77
C LEU A 10 -8.94 -3.40 6.82
N PHE A 11 -9.97 -2.56 6.74
CA PHE A 11 -9.82 -1.12 6.79
C PHE A 11 -9.35 -0.64 8.16
N GLU A 12 -9.93 -1.18 9.24
CA GLU A 12 -9.53 -0.84 10.61
C GLU A 12 -8.05 -1.17 10.86
N GLU A 13 -7.63 -2.40 10.52
CA GLU A 13 -6.25 -2.84 10.74
C GLU A 13 -5.26 -2.14 9.79
N ALA A 14 -5.63 -1.96 8.52
CA ALA A 14 -4.82 -1.19 7.57
C ALA A 14 -4.67 0.27 8.00
N THR A 15 -5.70 0.88 8.59
CA THR A 15 -5.63 2.26 9.11
C THR A 15 -4.70 2.33 10.31
N ARG A 16 -4.79 1.38 11.25
CA ARG A 16 -3.89 1.29 12.39
C ARG A 16 -2.43 1.17 11.96
N LEU A 17 -2.12 0.26 11.04
CA LEU A 17 -0.78 0.07 10.49
C LEU A 17 -0.30 1.27 9.66
N ALA A 18 -1.19 1.91 8.89
CA ALA A 18 -0.86 3.10 8.12
C ALA A 18 -0.36 4.24 9.01
N GLN A 19 -0.98 4.43 10.18
CA GLN A 19 -0.57 5.45 11.15
C GLN A 19 0.86 5.24 11.65
N GLU A 20 1.29 3.98 11.89
CA GLU A 20 2.66 3.66 12.33
C GLU A 20 3.73 4.13 11.33
N TYR A 21 3.40 4.15 10.04
CA TYR A 21 4.32 4.53 8.95
C TYR A 21 4.03 5.91 8.35
N GLY A 22 3.05 6.66 8.89
CA GLY A 22 2.67 7.97 8.36
C GLY A 22 1.96 7.93 7.00
N PHE A 23 1.36 6.79 6.63
CA PHE A 23 0.58 6.64 5.40
C PHE A 23 -0.86 7.11 5.59
N LYS A 24 -1.54 7.41 4.47
CA LYS A 24 -2.99 7.64 4.46
C LYS A 24 -3.71 6.38 3.98
N CYS A 25 -4.74 5.97 4.70
CA CYS A 25 -5.59 4.82 4.35
C CYS A 25 -6.98 5.31 3.96
N TYR A 26 -7.57 4.71 2.92
CA TYR A 26 -8.92 5.00 2.46
C TYR A 26 -9.67 3.69 2.23
N GLU A 27 -10.89 3.60 2.77
CA GLU A 27 -11.79 2.50 2.49
C GLU A 27 -12.32 2.63 1.06
N ILE A 28 -12.26 1.53 0.30
CA ILE A 28 -12.91 1.42 -1.02
C ILE A 28 -14.07 0.43 -0.93
N HIS A 29 -13.82 -0.75 -0.37
CA HIS A 29 -14.83 -1.76 -0.03
C HIS A 29 -14.30 -2.70 1.08
N PRO A 30 -15.11 -3.58 1.69
CA PRO A 30 -14.69 -4.36 2.88
C PRO A 30 -13.40 -5.19 2.72
N ASN A 31 -13.16 -5.71 1.52
CA ASN A 31 -11.94 -6.46 1.16
C ASN A 31 -10.89 -5.66 0.35
N LEU A 32 -11.01 -4.34 0.21
CA LEU A 32 -10.07 -3.51 -0.55
C LEU A 32 -9.91 -2.14 0.06
N VAL A 33 -8.65 -1.79 0.29
CA VAL A 33 -8.27 -0.48 0.82
C VAL A 33 -7.24 0.16 -0.10
N ARG A 34 -7.24 1.48 -0.16
CA ARG A 34 -6.22 2.27 -0.83
C ARG A 34 -5.26 2.86 0.20
N ILE A 35 -3.97 2.67 0.00
CA ILE A 35 -2.90 3.26 0.81
C ILE A 35 -2.16 4.29 -0.05
N ARG A 36 -2.04 5.51 0.45
CA ARG A 36 -1.16 6.54 -0.11
C ARG A 36 0.08 6.64 0.76
N SER A 37 1.21 6.23 0.19
CA SER A 37 2.55 6.38 0.78
C SER A 37 3.18 7.71 0.34
N ILE A 38 4.43 7.97 0.69
CA ILE A 38 5.10 9.22 0.26
C ILE A 38 5.46 9.16 -1.23
N CYS A 39 5.74 7.97 -1.77
CA CYS A 39 6.19 7.80 -3.14
C CYS A 39 5.08 7.43 -4.10
N ASP A 40 4.09 6.65 -3.66
CA ASP A 40 3.12 6.02 -4.54
C ASP A 40 1.75 5.81 -3.87
N GLU A 41 0.77 5.44 -4.69
CA GLU A 41 -0.51 4.90 -4.24
C GLU A 41 -0.59 3.40 -4.51
N TRP A 42 -1.23 2.69 -3.59
CA TRP A 42 -1.34 1.25 -3.58
C TRP A 42 -2.78 0.82 -3.29
N LEU A 43 -3.17 -0.32 -3.84
CA LEU A 43 -4.39 -1.02 -3.44
C LEU A 43 -4.01 -2.31 -2.74
N ILE A 44 -4.65 -2.59 -1.60
CA ILE A 44 -4.51 -3.84 -0.86
C ILE A 44 -5.85 -4.56 -0.90
N GLU A 45 -5.88 -5.68 -1.61
CA GLU A 45 -7.04 -6.56 -1.71
C GLU A 45 -6.85 -7.77 -0.79
N TYR A 46 -7.87 -8.12 -0.02
CA TYR A 46 -7.91 -9.35 0.76
C TYR A 46 -8.68 -10.44 0.01
N VAL A 47 -8.00 -11.53 -0.31
CA VAL A 47 -8.56 -12.69 -1.00
C VAL A 47 -8.67 -13.86 -0.03
N GLN A 48 -9.90 -14.11 0.44
CA GLN A 48 -10.21 -15.21 1.35
C GLN A 48 -9.88 -16.57 0.72
N GLY A 49 -9.32 -17.49 1.50
CA GLY A 49 -8.92 -18.82 1.04
C GLY A 49 -7.58 -18.89 0.29
N SER A 50 -6.95 -17.75 -0.01
CA SER A 50 -5.59 -17.72 -0.57
C SER A 50 -4.53 -17.97 0.51
N LYS A 51 -3.50 -18.76 0.19
CA LYS A 51 -2.33 -18.97 1.06
C LYS A 51 -1.58 -17.66 1.36
N LYS A 52 -1.61 -16.71 0.43
CA LYS A 52 -1.09 -15.34 0.58
C LYS A 52 -2.26 -14.38 0.35
N PRO A 53 -3.05 -14.06 1.39
CA PRO A 53 -4.35 -13.44 1.18
C PRO A 53 -4.27 -11.95 0.85
N PHE A 54 -3.14 -11.29 1.07
CA PHE A 54 -3.01 -9.85 0.82
C PHE A 54 -2.35 -9.56 -0.52
N TYR A 55 -3.13 -9.06 -1.46
CA TYR A 55 -2.73 -8.77 -2.83
C TYR A 55 -2.44 -7.28 -2.90
N LEU A 56 -1.18 -6.93 -3.15
CA LEU A 56 -0.74 -5.54 -3.32
C LEU A 56 -0.73 -5.22 -4.81
N HIS A 57 -1.50 -4.22 -5.20
CA HIS A 57 -1.51 -3.69 -6.56
C HIS A 57 -0.94 -2.26 -6.56
N HIS A 58 -0.13 -1.93 -7.56
CA HIS A 58 0.34 -0.56 -7.74
C HIS A 58 -0.81 0.26 -8.33
N TYR A 59 -1.20 1.36 -7.68
CA TYR A 59 -2.29 2.23 -8.13
C TYR A 59 -1.73 3.39 -8.96
N LYS A 60 -1.47 3.12 -10.24
CA LYS A 60 -1.21 4.12 -11.29
C LYS A 60 -2.37 4.07 -12.30
N ASP A 61 -2.25 4.77 -13.43
CA ASP A 61 -3.25 4.80 -14.51
C ASP A 61 -3.72 3.40 -14.95
N ASN A 62 -2.89 2.37 -14.77
CA ASN A 62 -3.26 0.98 -14.93
C ASN A 62 -2.88 0.14 -13.69
N PRO A 63 -3.86 -0.14 -12.79
CA PRO A 63 -3.62 -0.97 -11.62
C PRO A 63 -3.17 -2.38 -11.99
N HIS A 64 -2.04 -2.82 -11.46
CA HIS A 64 -1.52 -4.17 -11.69
C HIS A 64 -0.99 -4.78 -10.40
N LEU A 65 -1.08 -6.11 -10.32
CA LEU A 65 -0.58 -6.87 -9.18
C LEU A 65 0.93 -6.73 -9.07
N GLN A 66 1.39 -6.14 -7.97
CA GLN A 66 2.80 -6.00 -7.65
C GLN A 66 3.31 -7.27 -6.94
N ARG A 67 2.62 -7.68 -5.87
CA ARG A 67 3.06 -8.80 -5.02
C ARG A 67 1.94 -9.33 -4.12
N LYS A 68 2.06 -10.59 -3.69
CA LYS A 68 1.19 -11.19 -2.65
C LYS A 68 1.94 -11.40 -1.34
N PHE A 69 1.26 -11.17 -0.22
CA PHE A 69 1.79 -11.24 1.14
C PHE A 69 0.99 -12.21 2.00
N TYR A 70 1.66 -12.81 3.00
CA TYR A 70 1.04 -13.71 3.98
C TYR A 70 0.28 -12.95 5.06
N ASP A 71 0.83 -11.82 5.48
CA ASP A 71 0.31 -10.99 6.55
C ASP A 71 0.37 -9.50 6.19
N LEU A 72 -0.54 -8.73 6.78
CA LEU A 72 -0.69 -7.31 6.54
C LEU A 72 0.45 -6.47 7.15
N PRO A 73 0.94 -6.74 8.39
CA PRO A 73 2.07 -5.99 8.95
C PRO A 73 3.34 -6.03 8.08
N PHE A 74 3.70 -7.20 7.56
CA PHE A 74 4.87 -7.34 6.69
C PHE A 74 4.69 -6.64 5.34
N LEU A 75 3.46 -6.58 4.82
CA LEU A 75 3.13 -5.78 3.63
C LEU A 75 3.40 -4.29 3.90
N PHE A 76 2.91 -3.73 5.00
CA PHE A 76 3.13 -2.32 5.35
C PHE A 76 4.61 -1.99 5.56
N LYS A 77 5.34 -2.86 6.27
CA LYS A 77 6.81 -2.74 6.41
C LYS A 77 7.51 -2.73 5.05
N SER A 78 7.04 -3.56 4.11
CA SER A 78 7.60 -3.62 2.75
C SER A 78 7.34 -2.33 1.95
N LEU A 79 6.15 -1.72 2.10
CA LEU A 79 5.86 -0.40 1.49
C LEU A 79 6.77 0.70 2.05
N PHE A 80 6.98 0.73 3.37
CA PHE A 80 7.87 1.69 4.00
C PHE A 80 9.33 1.52 3.55
N GLN A 81 9.81 0.28 3.42
CA GLN A 81 11.15 0.00 2.90
C GLN A 81 11.29 0.39 1.42
N HIS A 82 10.25 0.17 0.61
CA HIS A 82 10.20 0.62 -0.77
C HIS A 82 10.34 2.15 -0.86
N ASP A 83 9.55 2.90 -0.10
CA ASP A 83 9.62 4.37 -0.08
C ASP A 83 11.02 4.86 0.30
N ARG A 84 11.62 4.28 1.34
CA ARG A 84 12.99 4.63 1.75
C ARG A 84 14.02 4.34 0.66
N PHE A 85 13.90 3.21 -0.03
CA PHE A 85 14.78 2.86 -1.14
C PHE A 85 14.64 3.85 -2.30
N VAL A 86 13.40 4.17 -2.69
CA VAL A 86 13.11 5.13 -3.78
C VAL A 86 13.63 6.52 -3.44
N LEU A 87 13.39 7.02 -2.23
CA LEU A 87 13.86 8.33 -1.80
C LEU A 87 15.39 8.39 -1.76
N ASN A 88 16.05 7.37 -1.18
CA ASN A 88 17.52 7.32 -1.17
C ASN A 88 18.09 7.26 -2.59
N GLY A 89 17.50 6.47 -3.49
CA GLY A 89 17.90 6.41 -4.90
C GLY A 89 17.70 7.73 -5.64
N ARG A 90 16.64 8.49 -5.32
CA ARG A 90 16.42 9.84 -5.88
C ARG A 90 17.43 10.86 -5.36
N THR A 91 17.88 10.73 -4.11
CA THR A 91 18.92 11.62 -3.55
C THR A 91 20.33 11.36 -4.08
N THR A 92 20.59 10.17 -4.63
CA THR A 92 21.91 9.78 -5.14
C THR A 92 22.07 9.95 -6.64
N VAL A 93 21.03 10.38 -7.37
CA VAL A 93 21.16 10.73 -8.79
C VAL A 93 22.03 11.99 -8.89
N PRO A 94 23.15 11.96 -9.63
CA PRO A 94 23.99 13.14 -9.79
C PRO A 94 23.15 14.26 -10.42
N ILE A 95 23.08 15.41 -9.77
CA ILE A 95 22.57 16.63 -10.39
C ILE A 95 23.45 16.83 -11.63
N LYS A 96 22.88 16.64 -12.82
CA LYS A 96 23.54 17.03 -14.08
C LYS A 96 23.93 18.48 -13.89
N LYS A 97 25.24 18.77 -13.79
CA LYS A 97 25.75 20.13 -13.86
C LYS A 97 25.18 20.72 -15.14
N ILE A 98 24.34 21.73 -15.00
CA ILE A 98 23.92 22.54 -16.14
C ILE A 98 25.20 23.25 -16.57
N SER A 99 25.73 22.87 -17.74
CA SER A 99 26.86 23.55 -18.35
C SER A 99 26.45 25.01 -18.55
N ALA A 100 27.19 25.93 -17.90
CA ALA A 100 27.06 27.36 -18.11
C ALA A 100 27.54 27.76 -19.52
#